data_AF-A0AAE3W3P1-F1
#
_entry.id   AF-A0AAE3W3P1-F1
#
_cell.length_a   1.000
_cell.length_b   1.000
_cell.length_c   1.000
_cell.angle_alpha   90.00
_cell.angle_beta   90.00
_cell.angle_gamma   90.00
#
_symmetry.space_group_name_H-M   'P 1'
#
loop_
_entity.id
_entity.type
_entity.pdbx_description
1 polymer ?
#
loop_
_entity_poly.entity_id
_entity_poly.type
_entity_poly.pdbx_seq_one_letter_code
_entity_poly.pdbx_strand_id
1 'polypeptide(L)'
;MQQHEAIEPVHAAVAARAGFVVSKAVGNAVVRNRVRRRLRHLVRERLDALPAGATLVVRAQPGAARATYPQLDLDLDAALRAAVAPRARRHSDGAKRRRDGAG
;
A
#
# COMPACT_ATOMS: atom_id res chain seq x y z
N MET A 1 16.14 -42.65 -26.74
CA MET A 1 14.88 -41.91 -26.95
C MET A 1 14.19 -41.78 -25.61
N GLN A 2 13.56 -40.62 -25.37
CA GLN A 2 12.76 -40.22 -24.20
C GLN A 2 13.58 -39.79 -22.98
N GLN A 3 13.49 -38.58 -22.43
CA GLN A 3 12.80 -37.35 -22.81
C GLN A 3 13.38 -36.27 -21.88
N HIS A 4 13.79 -35.13 -22.43
CA HIS A 4 14.01 -33.91 -21.66
C HIS A 4 12.66 -33.50 -21.03
N GLU A 5 12.60 -33.32 -19.72
CA GLU A 5 11.61 -32.44 -19.12
C GLU A 5 12.37 -31.28 -18.48
N ALA A 6 12.41 -30.18 -19.21
CA ALA A 6 12.93 -28.93 -18.72
C ALA A 6 12.16 -28.58 -17.44
N ILE A 7 12.90 -28.44 -16.33
CA ILE A 7 12.39 -27.78 -15.14
C ILE A 7 12.16 -26.34 -15.56
N GLU A 8 10.94 -26.02 -15.99
CA GLU A 8 10.48 -24.65 -16.19
C GLU A 8 10.86 -23.87 -14.92
N PRO A 9 11.65 -22.79 -15.02
CA PRO A 9 11.87 -21.95 -13.86
C PRO A 9 10.49 -21.39 -13.53
N VAL A 10 9.93 -21.88 -12.43
CA VAL A 10 8.78 -21.27 -11.78
C VAL A 10 9.25 -19.89 -11.40
N HIS A 11 9.17 -18.93 -12.32
CA HIS A 11 9.06 -17.53 -12.00
C HIS A 11 7.71 -17.44 -11.31
N ALA A 12 7.67 -17.87 -10.04
CA ALA A 12 6.49 -17.80 -9.20
C ALA A 12 6.00 -16.38 -9.37
N ALA A 13 4.88 -16.22 -10.08
CA ALA A 13 4.36 -14.92 -10.47
C ALA A 13 4.38 -14.08 -9.20
N VAL A 14 5.26 -13.09 -9.14
CA VAL A 14 5.60 -12.45 -7.87
C VAL A 14 4.30 -11.84 -7.37
N ALA A 15 3.70 -12.41 -6.33
CA ALA A 15 2.39 -11.95 -5.89
C ALA A 15 2.50 -10.47 -5.53
N ALA A 16 1.50 -9.67 -5.92
CA ALA A 16 1.47 -8.27 -5.54
C ALA A 16 1.50 -8.16 -4.00
N ARG A 17 2.26 -7.19 -3.49
CA ARG A 17 2.47 -7.02 -2.05
C ARG A 17 1.89 -5.70 -1.58
N ALA A 18 1.31 -5.68 -0.39
CA ALA A 18 0.79 -4.47 0.24
C ALA A 18 1.46 -4.17 1.57
N GLY A 19 2.01 -2.96 1.68
CA GLY A 19 2.54 -2.37 2.92
C GLY A 19 1.59 -1.31 3.47
N PHE A 20 1.53 -1.20 4.80
CA PHE A 20 0.68 -0.23 5.49
C PHE A 20 1.51 0.65 6.42
N VAL A 21 1.48 1.97 6.19
CA VAL A 21 2.13 2.96 7.02
C VAL A 21 1.06 3.72 7.81
N VAL A 22 1.02 3.51 9.13
CA VAL A 22 0.08 4.19 10.03
C VAL A 22 0.87 5.01 11.04
N SER A 23 0.90 6.33 10.83
CA SER A 23 1.72 7.24 11.64
C SER A 23 1.16 7.44 13.05
N LYS A 24 1.99 7.97 13.97
CA LYS A 24 1.58 8.33 15.34
C LYS A 24 0.42 9.35 15.36
N ALA A 25 0.31 10.20 14.34
CA ALA A 25 -0.74 11.21 14.22
C ALA A 25 -2.15 10.60 14.03
N VAL A 26 -2.25 9.33 13.64
CA VAL A 26 -3.53 8.61 13.55
C VAL A 26 -4.07 8.24 14.94
N GLY A 27 -3.21 8.10 15.94
CA GLY A 27 -3.62 7.84 17.32
C GLY A 27 -2.78 6.79 18.02
N ASN A 28 -3.30 6.28 19.14
CA ASN A 28 -2.63 5.27 19.96
C ASN A 28 -2.50 3.92 19.23
N ALA A 29 -1.79 2.97 19.84
CA ALA A 29 -1.54 1.65 19.23
C ALA A 29 -2.83 0.90 18.86
N VAL A 30 -3.87 0.99 19.70
CA VAL A 30 -5.15 0.31 19.46
C VAL A 30 -5.86 0.89 18.23
N VAL A 31 -5.95 2.22 18.13
CA VAL A 31 -6.54 2.92 16.97
C VAL A 31 -5.75 2.60 15.70
N ARG A 32 -4.41 2.68 15.74
CA ARG A 32 -3.56 2.39 14.57
C ARG A 32 -3.69 0.93 14.12
N ASN A 33 -3.74 -0.01 15.05
CA ASN A 33 -3.92 -1.43 14.75
C ASN A 33 -5.31 -1.71 14.17
N ARG A 34 -6.35 -1.05 14.67
CA ARG A 34 -7.70 -1.14 14.10
C ARG A 34 -7.72 -0.63 12.66
N VAL A 35 -7.15 0.54 12.39
CA VAL A 35 -7.04 1.09 11.04
C VAL A 35 -6.25 0.16 10.12
N ARG A 36 -5.07 -0.32 10.56
CA ARG A 36 -4.26 -1.27 9.78
C ARG A 36 -5.02 -2.57 9.47
N ARG A 37 -5.80 -3.10 10.43
CA ARG A 37 -6.63 -4.28 10.21
C ARG A 37 -7.70 -4.01 9.16
N ARG A 38 -8.46 -2.92 9.28
CA ARG A 38 -9.49 -2.52 8.31
C ARG A 38 -8.92 -2.36 6.90
N LEU A 39 -7.81 -1.62 6.77
CA LEU A 39 -7.14 -1.41 5.49
C LEU A 39 -6.64 -2.72 4.87
N ARG A 40 -6.10 -3.65 5.68
CA ARG A 40 -5.67 -4.96 5.18
C ARG A 40 -6.83 -5.77 4.60
N HIS A 41 -8.00 -5.72 5.24
CA HIS A 41 -9.18 -6.40 4.71
C HIS A 41 -9.60 -5.81 3.36
N LEU A 42 -9.72 -4.48 3.29
CA LEU A 42 -10.10 -3.78 2.06
C LEU A 42 -9.11 -4.05 0.90
N VAL A 43 -7.81 -3.96 1.16
CA VAL A 43 -6.78 -4.16 0.14
C VAL A 43 -6.73 -5.60 -0.36
N ARG A 44 -7.10 -6.60 0.47
CA ARG A 44 -7.05 -8.02 0.06
C ARG A 44 -7.89 -8.27 -1.19
N GLU A 45 -9.05 -7.64 -1.30
CA GLU A 45 -9.97 -7.78 -2.43
C GLU A 45 -9.45 -7.08 -3.71
N ARG A 46 -8.48 -6.18 -3.58
CA ARG A 46 -7.95 -5.34 -4.67
C ARG A 46 -6.53 -5.73 -5.07
N LEU A 47 -5.87 -6.58 -4.29
CA LEU A 47 -4.49 -6.98 -4.51
C LEU A 47 -4.33 -7.77 -5.82
N ASP A 48 -5.32 -8.59 -6.15
CA ASP A 48 -5.33 -9.42 -7.37
C ASP A 48 -5.54 -8.60 -8.64
N ALA A 49 -6.07 -7.38 -8.52
CA ALA A 49 -6.22 -6.44 -9.64
C ALA A 49 -4.93 -5.67 -9.93
N LEU A 50 -3.90 -5.80 -9.09
CA LEU A 50 -2.61 -5.16 -9.31
C LEU A 50 -1.75 -5.99 -10.27
N PRO A 51 -0.85 -5.35 -11.06
CA PRO A 51 0.11 -6.08 -11.89
C PRO A 51 0.94 -7.06 -11.05
N ALA A 52 1.29 -8.20 -11.64
CA ALA A 52 2.21 -9.14 -11.00
C ALA A 52 3.52 -8.43 -10.63
N GLY A 53 3.99 -8.66 -9.42
CA GLY A 53 5.19 -8.04 -8.84
C GLY A 53 4.98 -6.64 -8.27
N ALA A 54 3.78 -6.06 -8.39
CA ALA A 54 3.53 -4.72 -7.88
C ALA A 54 3.67 -4.62 -6.36
N THR A 55 4.15 -3.47 -5.90
CA THR A 55 4.22 -3.13 -4.47
C THR A 55 3.32 -1.93 -4.19
N LEU A 56 2.24 -2.15 -3.47
CA LEU A 56 1.31 -1.12 -3.01
C LEU A 56 1.71 -0.66 -1.59
N VAL A 57 1.83 0.65 -1.39
CA VAL A 57 2.04 1.23 -0.06
C VAL A 57 0.89 2.16 0.29
N VAL A 58 0.13 1.82 1.33
CA VAL A 58 -1.01 2.61 1.82
C VAL A 58 -0.59 3.41 3.05
N ARG A 59 -0.63 4.74 2.95
CA ARG A 59 -0.35 5.66 4.07
C ARG A 59 -1.65 6.19 4.67
N ALA A 60 -1.96 5.78 5.90
CA ALA A 60 -3.11 6.31 6.62
C ALA A 60 -2.86 7.77 7.04
N GLN A 61 -3.76 8.67 6.63
CA GLN A 61 -3.80 10.06 7.12
C GLN A 61 -4.47 10.13 8.50
N PRO A 62 -4.26 11.20 9.29
CA PRO A 62 -4.89 11.34 10.61
C PRO A 62 -6.42 11.15 10.61
N GLY A 63 -7.10 11.56 9.53
CA GLY A 63 -8.55 11.35 9.36
C GLY A 63 -9.01 9.89 9.39
N ALA A 64 -8.14 8.94 9.04
CA ALA A 64 -8.45 7.51 9.04
C ALA A 64 -8.81 6.96 10.44
N ALA A 65 -8.43 7.67 11.51
CA ALA A 65 -8.78 7.31 12.88
C ALA A 65 -10.28 7.36 13.15
N ARG A 66 -10.98 8.30 12.50
CA ARG A 66 -12.41 8.59 12.69
C ARG A 66 -13.26 8.08 11.53
N ALA A 67 -12.64 7.72 10.41
CA ALA A 67 -13.33 7.19 9.26
C ALA A 67 -14.07 5.89 9.59
N THR A 68 -15.30 5.80 9.11
CA THR A 68 -16.08 4.56 9.09
C THR A 68 -15.49 3.58 8.08
N TYR A 69 -15.89 2.31 8.14
CA TYR A 69 -15.40 1.32 7.19
C TYR A 69 -15.76 1.67 5.73
N PRO A 70 -17.00 2.08 5.40
CA PRO A 70 -17.34 2.52 4.03
C PRO A 70 -16.56 3.77 3.58
N GLN A 71 -16.24 4.69 4.49
CA GLN A 71 -15.41 5.84 4.15
C GLN A 71 -13.98 5.41 3.78
N LEU A 72 -13.39 4.50 4.55
CA LEU A 72 -12.05 3.96 4.23
C LEU A 72 -12.03 3.19 2.92
N ASP A 73 -13.13 2.51 2.58
CA ASP A 73 -13.31 1.78 1.32
C ASP A 73 -13.29 2.75 0.12
N LEU A 74 -14.13 3.78 0.17
CA LEU A 74 -14.20 4.83 -0.86
C LEU A 74 -12.86 5.58 -1.01
N ASP A 75 -12.24 5.95 0.12
CA ASP A 75 -10.95 6.64 0.14
C ASP A 75 -9.84 5.78 -0.47
N LEU A 76 -9.85 4.47 -0.18
CA LEU A 76 -8.89 3.52 -0.73
C LEU A 76 -9.05 3.40 -2.25
N ASP A 77 -10.28 3.24 -2.74
CA ASP A 77 -10.55 3.13 -4.17
C ASP A 77 -10.17 4.40 -4.94
N ALA A 78 -10.49 5.57 -4.37
CA ALA A 78 -10.06 6.85 -4.92
C ALA A 78 -8.53 6.97 -4.99
N ALA A 79 -7.84 6.58 -3.91
CA ALA A 79 -6.37 6.60 -3.86
C ALA A 79 -5.73 5.61 -4.84
N LEU A 80 -6.30 4.41 -5.00
CA LEU A 80 -5.82 3.41 -5.94
C LEU A 80 -5.96 3.89 -7.38
N ARG A 81 -7.14 4.42 -7.77
CA ARG A 81 -7.34 5.02 -9.10
C ARG A 81 -6.33 6.14 -9.37
N ALA A 82 -6.10 7.02 -8.39
CA ALA A 82 -5.12 8.09 -8.51
C ALA A 82 -3.66 7.59 -8.56
N ALA A 83 -3.36 6.41 -8.01
CA ALA A 83 -2.04 5.82 -8.02
C ALA A 83 -1.70 5.14 -9.35
N VAL A 84 -2.68 4.52 -10.01
CA VAL A 84 -2.50 3.84 -11.31
C VAL A 84 -2.63 4.78 -12.50
N ALA A 85 -3.27 5.93 -12.34
CA ALA A 85 -3.29 6.96 -13.38
C ALA A 85 -1.87 7.41 -13.72
N PRO A 86 -1.51 7.61 -15.01
CA PRO A 86 -0.20 8.13 -15.41
C PRO A 86 0.09 9.46 -14.72
N ARG A 87 0.93 9.43 -13.68
CA ARG A 87 1.26 10.64 -12.92
C ARG A 87 2.27 11.45 -13.74
N ALA A 88 1.80 12.51 -14.39
CA ALA A 88 2.69 13.60 -14.79
C ALA A 88 3.53 13.98 -13.56
N ARG A 89 4.85 13.88 -13.72
CA ARG A 89 5.89 13.85 -12.69
C ARG A 89 5.59 14.81 -11.52
N ARG A 90 5.06 14.26 -10.42
CA ARG A 90 4.97 14.91 -9.09
C ARG A 90 5.64 14.08 -8.00
N HIS A 91 6.52 13.15 -8.39
CA HIS A 91 7.29 12.33 -7.44
C HIS A 91 8.65 12.98 -7.19
N SER A 92 8.63 14.13 -6.53
CA SER A 92 9.78 14.71 -5.84
C SER A 92 9.28 15.79 -4.87
N ASP A 93 8.81 15.41 -3.68
CA ASP A 93 9.09 16.21 -2.48
C ASP A 93 8.72 15.43 -1.20
N GLY A 94 9.66 15.31 -0.28
CA GLY A 94 9.49 14.61 1.00
C GLY A 94 10.79 14.00 1.49
N ALA A 95 11.65 13.55 0.57
CA ALA A 95 13.05 13.33 0.85
C ALA A 95 13.77 14.69 0.80
N LYS A 96 13.95 15.29 1.98
CA LYS A 96 14.86 16.42 2.31
C LYS A 96 14.25 17.82 2.37
N ARG A 97 13.78 18.22 3.57
CA ARG A 97 14.06 19.55 4.17
C ARG A 97 14.15 19.50 5.71
N ARG A 98 15.39 19.64 6.22
CA ARG A 98 15.85 20.37 7.44
C ARG A 98 15.27 19.91 8.80
N ARG A 99 16.06 19.45 9.77
CA ARG A 99 17.15 20.10 10.54
C ARG A 99 17.97 18.97 11.21
N ASP A 100 19.29 18.83 11.16
CA ASP A 100 20.39 19.78 11.36
C ASP A 100 20.11 20.78 12.49
N GLY A 101 20.53 20.40 13.71
CA GLY A 101 20.95 21.31 14.78
C GLY A 101 19.89 21.68 15.83
N ALA A 102 20.03 21.13 17.05
CA ALA A 102 20.32 21.88 18.28
C ALA A 102 20.02 21.03 19.53
N GLY A 103 21.03 20.88 20.40
CA GLY A 103 20.86 20.54 21.82
C GLY A 103 20.91 19.07 22.17
#